data_AF-A0A5C7VLH9-F1
#
_entry.id   AF-A0A5C7VLH9-F1
#
_cell.length_a   1.000
_cell.length_b   1.000
_cell.length_c   1.000
_cell.angle_alpha   90.00
_cell.angle_beta   90.00
_cell.angle_gamma   90.00
#
_symmetry.space_group_name_H-M   'P 1'
#
loop_
_entity.id
_entity.type
_entity.pdbx_description
1 polymer ?
#
loop_
_entity_poly.entity_id
_entity_poly.type
_entity_poly.pdbx_seq_one_letter_code
_entity_poly.pdbx_strand_id
1 'polypeptide(L)'
;MKQNKTIHSVLSLTAATLLITTAPGSARAGMEPFVGEINYVAFNFAPEGWLQCNGQTLPINQYNALYSLIGTTYGGNGSTTFALPDMRGRVPVHQGQHPGGSMFTMGQTNGTENVTLTINNMPAHNHPATATSVSTSAVAPGATATSALKAVNSDADQKNASGNSLANAKGLNSAYSATAPNVSMNAASIETTLNGLNIVTTTSTNVSIGSAGNSQPFSIMQPYTVVNCIIAWQGVYPSRP
;
A
#
# COMPACT_ATOMS: atom_id res chain seq x y z
N MET A 1 15.78 -44.12 102.79
CA MET A 1 15.22 -43.61 101.52
C MET A 1 16.22 -43.98 100.42
N LYS A 2 16.11 -45.13 99.75
CA LYS A 2 15.20 -45.55 98.67
C LYS A 2 15.41 -44.76 97.35
N GLN A 3 15.64 -45.54 96.29
CA GLN A 3 15.57 -45.28 94.83
C GLN A 3 16.88 -44.80 94.16
N ASN A 4 17.65 -45.64 93.44
CA ASN A 4 17.50 -46.35 92.15
C ASN A 4 17.83 -45.54 90.88
N LYS A 5 18.69 -46.17 90.06
CA LYS A 5 19.12 -45.82 88.69
C LYS A 5 17.95 -45.53 87.73
N THR A 6 18.18 -44.67 86.73
CA THR A 6 17.74 -44.92 85.34
C THR A 6 18.48 -44.03 84.33
N ILE A 7 18.85 -44.64 83.21
CA ILE A 7 19.49 -44.06 82.02
C ILE A 7 18.37 -43.53 81.11
N HIS A 8 18.51 -42.33 80.52
CA HIS A 8 17.78 -41.97 79.30
C HIS A 8 18.63 -41.10 78.35
N SER A 9 18.82 -41.66 77.16
CA SER A 9 19.20 -41.03 75.90
C SER A 9 18.31 -39.82 75.58
N VAL A 10 18.90 -38.70 75.15
CA VAL A 10 18.19 -37.75 74.28
C VAL A 10 19.14 -37.19 73.23
N LEU A 11 18.94 -37.66 72.00
CA LEU A 11 19.47 -37.16 70.75
C LEU A 11 18.88 -35.76 70.51
N SER A 12 19.68 -34.69 70.57
CA SER A 12 19.22 -33.34 70.24
C SER A 12 19.49 -33.04 68.76
N LEU A 13 18.40 -33.05 68.01
CA LEU A 13 18.30 -32.73 66.59
C LEU A 13 18.30 -31.20 66.43
N THR A 14 19.44 -30.58 66.11
CA THR A 14 19.46 -29.15 65.72
C THR A 14 19.27 -29.03 64.21
N ALA A 15 18.11 -28.47 63.85
CA ALA A 15 17.58 -28.30 62.51
C ALA A 15 18.54 -27.52 61.58
N ALA A 16 18.82 -28.10 60.41
CA ALA A 16 19.35 -27.37 59.27
C ALA A 16 18.26 -26.39 58.80
N THR A 17 18.50 -25.10 59.01
CA THR A 17 17.64 -24.03 58.51
C THR A 17 17.84 -23.97 56.99
N LEU A 18 16.98 -24.65 56.23
CA LEU A 18 16.87 -24.49 54.79
C LEU A 18 16.32 -23.08 54.54
N LEU A 19 17.21 -22.13 54.27
CA LEU A 19 16.85 -20.80 53.80
C LEU A 19 16.27 -20.97 52.39
N ILE A 20 14.96 -21.18 52.31
CA ILE A 20 14.22 -21.06 51.04
C ILE A 20 14.30 -19.57 50.69
N THR A 21 15.26 -19.23 49.84
CA THR A 21 15.25 -17.95 49.15
C THR A 21 14.06 -17.99 48.19
N THR A 22 12.87 -17.63 48.68
CA THR A 22 11.81 -17.18 47.79
C THR A 22 12.35 -15.94 47.11
N ALA A 23 12.91 -16.09 45.91
CA ALA A 23 13.12 -14.94 45.04
C ALA A 23 11.77 -14.21 44.98
N PRO A 24 11.69 -12.92 45.32
CA PRO A 24 10.46 -12.19 45.07
C PRO A 24 10.19 -12.35 43.58
N GLY A 25 9.06 -12.99 43.23
CA GLY A 25 8.57 -12.98 41.87
C GLY A 25 8.56 -11.52 41.45
N SER A 26 9.33 -11.19 40.41
CA SER A 26 9.48 -9.84 39.90
C SER A 26 8.08 -9.25 39.75
N ALA A 27 7.68 -8.39 40.69
CA ALA A 27 6.38 -7.76 40.67
C ALA A 27 6.37 -6.79 39.49
N ARG A 28 6.01 -7.32 38.31
CA ARG A 28 5.78 -6.50 37.13
C ARG A 28 4.50 -5.72 37.43
N ALA A 29 4.63 -4.41 37.59
CA ALA A 29 3.51 -3.50 37.84
C ALA A 29 2.62 -3.30 36.58
N GLY A 30 2.23 -4.40 35.92
CA GLY A 30 1.38 -4.43 34.74
C GLY A 30 0.68 -5.78 34.64
N MET A 31 -0.44 -5.83 33.90
CA MET A 31 -1.12 -7.07 33.56
C MET A 31 -0.10 -8.06 32.97
N GLU A 32 -0.05 -9.30 33.46
CA GLU A 32 0.74 -10.35 32.83
C GLU A 32 0.17 -10.60 31.42
N PRO A 33 1.01 -10.57 30.36
CA PRO A 33 0.53 -10.75 29.00
C PRO A 33 0.00 -12.17 28.79
N PHE A 34 -0.90 -12.35 27.83
CA PHE A 34 -1.22 -13.70 27.38
C PHE A 34 -0.09 -14.26 26.51
N VAL A 35 0.18 -15.56 26.61
CA VAL A 35 1.06 -16.23 25.63
C VAL A 35 0.45 -16.05 24.23
N GLY A 36 1.26 -15.61 23.27
CA GLY A 36 0.82 -15.29 21.91
C GLY A 36 0.28 -13.87 21.73
N GLU A 37 0.21 -13.05 22.78
CA GLU A 37 -0.15 -11.64 22.67
C GLU A 37 0.89 -10.86 21.86
N ILE A 38 0.42 -10.04 20.92
CA ILE A 38 1.25 -9.15 20.10
C ILE A 38 1.12 -7.72 20.64
N ASN A 39 2.25 -7.06 20.85
CA ASN A 39 2.32 -5.66 21.26
C ASN A 39 3.29 -4.85 20.38
N TYR A 40 3.04 -3.55 20.32
CA TYR A 40 3.93 -2.58 19.68
C TYR A 40 4.65 -1.74 20.74
N VAL A 41 5.96 -1.63 20.60
CA VAL A 41 6.84 -0.98 21.58
C VAL A 41 7.80 0.00 20.91
N ALA A 42 8.11 1.10 21.60
CA ALA A 42 8.98 2.16 21.06
C ALA A 42 10.49 1.86 21.17
N PHE A 43 10.89 0.85 21.95
CA PHE A 43 12.29 0.46 22.14
C PHE A 43 12.73 -0.62 21.14
N ASN A 44 14.04 -0.73 20.90
CA ASN A 44 14.62 -1.48 19.79
C ASN A 44 14.89 -2.99 20.07
N PHE A 45 14.47 -3.54 21.21
CA PHE A 45 14.71 -4.93 21.59
C PHE A 45 13.43 -5.63 22.10
N ALA A 46 13.42 -6.96 22.12
CA ALA A 46 12.38 -7.72 22.82
C ALA A 46 12.84 -8.02 24.26
N PRO A 47 12.09 -7.60 25.30
CA PRO A 47 12.43 -7.88 26.68
C PRO A 47 12.25 -9.37 27.01
N GLU A 48 12.72 -9.79 28.19
CA GLU A 48 12.55 -11.16 28.66
C GLU A 48 11.06 -11.58 28.66
N GLY A 49 10.79 -12.80 28.18
CA GLY A 49 9.45 -13.32 27.95
C GLY A 49 8.81 -12.91 26.61
N TRP A 50 9.50 -12.12 25.79
CA TRP A 50 9.04 -11.66 24.48
C TRP A 50 10.02 -12.02 23.36
N LEU A 51 9.51 -12.07 22.13
CA LEU A 51 10.29 -12.27 20.90
C LEU A 51 9.88 -11.24 19.85
N GLN A 52 10.78 -10.87 18.95
CA GLN A 52 10.44 -9.98 17.82
C GLN A 52 9.62 -10.71 16.75
N CYS A 53 8.61 -10.06 16.20
CA CYS A 53 7.78 -10.56 15.11
C CYS A 53 8.47 -10.40 13.74
N ASN A 54 9.61 -11.08 13.56
CA ASN A 54 10.45 -10.99 12.35
C ASN A 54 10.35 -12.24 11.44
N GLY A 55 9.35 -13.11 11.61
CA GLY A 55 9.21 -14.32 10.80
C GLY A 55 10.16 -15.47 11.16
N GLN A 56 10.87 -15.37 12.28
CA GLN A 56 11.86 -16.36 12.67
C GLN A 56 11.23 -17.72 13.01
N THR A 57 11.94 -18.79 12.67
CA THR A 57 11.58 -20.17 13.01
C THR A 57 12.11 -20.54 14.40
N LEU A 58 11.25 -21.11 15.23
CA LEU A 58 11.53 -21.48 16.61
C LEU A 58 11.33 -22.97 16.85
N PRO A 59 12.10 -23.58 17.77
CA PRO A 59 11.96 -24.99 18.10
C PRO A 59 10.78 -25.22 19.06
N ILE A 60 9.92 -26.20 18.75
CA ILE A 60 8.70 -26.50 19.50
C ILE A 60 9.01 -26.96 20.94
N ASN A 61 10.13 -27.64 21.15
CA ASN A 61 10.52 -28.14 22.47
C ASN A 61 10.85 -27.02 23.48
N GLN A 62 11.20 -25.82 23.03
CA GLN A 62 11.48 -24.67 23.90
C GLN A 62 10.24 -23.78 24.09
N TYR A 63 9.40 -23.65 23.06
CA TYR A 63 8.28 -22.70 23.04
C TYR A 63 6.92 -23.43 22.94
N ASN A 64 6.74 -24.48 23.74
CA ASN A 64 5.62 -25.40 23.62
C ASN A 64 4.25 -24.71 23.79
N ALA A 65 4.14 -23.82 24.78
CA ALA A 65 2.91 -23.06 25.06
C ALA A 65 2.55 -22.08 23.93
N LEU A 66 3.53 -21.46 23.29
CA LEU A 66 3.29 -20.58 22.15
C LEU A 66 2.88 -21.41 20.92
N TYR A 67 3.57 -22.52 20.67
CA TYR A 67 3.24 -23.44 19.58
C TYR A 67 1.82 -24.00 19.70
N SER A 68 1.37 -24.36 20.89
CA SER A 68 0.00 -24.90 21.07
C SER A 68 -1.10 -23.89 20.75
N LEU A 69 -0.78 -22.58 20.72
CA LEU A 69 -1.72 -21.51 20.39
C LEU A 69 -1.68 -21.14 18.90
N ILE A 70 -0.48 -20.93 18.34
CA ILE A 70 -0.34 -20.41 16.96
C ILE A 70 0.01 -21.48 15.92
N GLY A 71 0.35 -22.70 16.35
CA GLY A 71 0.67 -23.83 15.48
C GLY A 71 1.70 -23.48 14.41
N THR A 72 1.43 -23.90 13.17
CA THR A 72 2.23 -23.58 11.98
C THR A 72 1.61 -22.49 11.12
N THR A 73 0.69 -21.68 11.67
CA THR A 73 -0.04 -20.65 10.92
C THR A 73 0.88 -19.68 10.16
N TYR A 74 2.07 -19.42 10.68
CA TYR A 74 3.07 -18.53 10.06
C TYR A 74 4.27 -19.29 9.48
N GLY A 75 4.23 -20.63 9.45
CA GLY A 75 5.28 -21.49 8.89
C GLY A 75 5.89 -22.49 9.89
N GLY A 76 7.01 -23.08 9.48
CA GLY A 76 7.67 -24.20 10.16
C GLY A 76 7.13 -25.57 9.75
N ASN A 77 7.70 -26.63 10.30
CA ASN A 77 7.39 -28.01 9.87
C ASN A 77 6.33 -28.73 10.73
N GLY A 78 5.90 -28.11 11.84
CA GLY A 78 4.87 -28.64 12.74
C GLY A 78 5.27 -29.88 13.55
N SER A 79 6.50 -30.38 13.38
CA SER A 79 7.02 -31.55 14.09
C SER A 79 8.11 -31.15 15.08
N THR A 80 9.08 -30.35 14.63
CA THR A 80 10.18 -29.85 15.45
C THR A 80 10.20 -28.32 15.52
N THR A 81 9.60 -27.64 14.54
CA THR A 81 9.64 -26.18 14.44
C THR A 81 8.31 -25.56 14.02
N PHE A 82 8.13 -24.31 14.41
CA PHE A 82 7.08 -23.40 13.95
C PHE A 82 7.68 -22.02 13.68
N ALA A 83 6.97 -21.11 13.02
CA ALA A 83 7.43 -19.75 12.78
C ALA A 83 6.55 -18.71 13.47
N LEU A 84 7.16 -17.56 13.79
CA LEU A 84 6.45 -16.37 14.24
C LEU A 84 5.89 -15.57 13.05
N PRO A 85 4.93 -14.65 13.27
CA PRO A 85 4.57 -13.66 12.27
C PRO A 85 5.78 -12.82 11.84
N ASP A 86 5.83 -12.42 10.56
CA ASP A 86 6.74 -11.37 10.08
C ASP A 86 5.95 -10.08 9.87
N MET A 87 6.13 -9.11 10.77
CA MET A 87 5.39 -7.85 10.78
C MET A 87 6.15 -6.69 10.10
N ARG A 88 7.35 -6.94 9.56
CA ARG A 88 8.15 -5.90 8.90
C ARG A 88 7.47 -5.49 7.58
N GLY A 89 7.24 -4.19 7.39
CA GLY A 89 6.54 -3.66 6.21
C GLY A 89 5.04 -3.97 6.16
N ARG A 90 4.43 -4.37 7.29
CA ARG A 90 3.04 -4.83 7.34
C ARG A 90 2.22 -4.13 8.40
N VAL A 91 0.93 -4.02 8.11
CA VAL A 91 -0.09 -3.57 9.05
C VAL A 91 -1.02 -4.75 9.39
N PRO A 92 -1.41 -4.92 10.66
CA PRO A 92 -2.30 -6.00 11.06
C PRO A 92 -3.72 -5.73 10.55
N VAL A 93 -4.41 -6.79 10.11
CA VAL A 93 -5.83 -6.79 9.73
C VAL A 93 -6.55 -7.91 10.47
N HIS A 94 -7.80 -7.66 10.88
CA HIS A 94 -8.60 -8.67 11.56
C HIS A 94 -9.05 -9.75 10.57
N GLN A 95 -9.06 -11.00 11.02
CA GLN A 95 -9.51 -12.14 10.20
C GLN A 95 -11.00 -12.09 9.88
N GLY A 96 -11.41 -12.83 8.85
CA GLY A 96 -12.80 -12.97 8.43
C GLY A 96 -13.17 -12.09 7.25
N GLN A 97 -14.45 -12.18 6.89
CA GLN A 97 -15.03 -11.51 5.73
C GLN A 97 -15.79 -10.27 6.19
N HIS A 98 -15.38 -9.09 5.73
CA HIS A 98 -16.23 -7.90 5.85
C HIS A 98 -17.43 -8.03 4.90
N PRO A 99 -18.67 -7.68 5.29
CA PRO A 99 -19.82 -7.72 4.37
C PRO A 99 -19.53 -6.95 3.06
N GLY A 100 -19.58 -7.65 1.92
CA GLY A 100 -19.27 -7.06 0.61
C GLY A 100 -17.78 -6.75 0.35
N GLY A 101 -16.87 -7.17 1.25
CA GLY A 101 -15.43 -6.92 1.15
C GLY A 101 -14.60 -8.13 0.76
N SER A 102 -13.36 -8.20 1.25
CA SER A 102 -12.47 -9.35 1.10
C SER A 102 -12.50 -10.29 2.31
N MET A 103 -12.19 -11.56 2.10
CA MET A 103 -11.92 -12.54 3.16
C MET A 103 -10.45 -12.44 3.57
N PHE A 104 -10.19 -12.29 4.86
CA PHE A 104 -8.84 -12.34 5.43
C PHE A 104 -8.68 -13.61 6.26
N THR A 105 -7.76 -14.47 5.85
CA THR A 105 -7.44 -15.69 6.61
C THR A 105 -6.27 -15.42 7.54
N MET A 106 -6.30 -15.95 8.77
CA MET A 106 -5.17 -15.80 9.70
C MET A 106 -3.88 -16.40 9.09
N GLY A 107 -2.75 -15.72 9.27
CA GLY A 107 -1.46 -16.09 8.66
C GLY A 107 -1.30 -15.66 7.20
N GLN A 108 -2.37 -15.21 6.54
CA GLN A 108 -2.28 -14.69 5.18
C GLN A 108 -1.41 -13.45 5.14
N THR A 109 -0.51 -13.43 4.16
CA THR A 109 0.41 -12.34 3.90
C THR A 109 0.14 -11.79 2.51
N ASN A 110 -0.23 -10.52 2.39
CA ASN A 110 -0.59 -9.88 1.12
C ASN A 110 -0.18 -8.39 1.10
N GLY A 111 -0.28 -7.74 -0.07
CA GLY A 111 0.05 -6.34 -0.29
C GLY A 111 1.50 -6.09 -0.73
N THR A 112 1.76 -4.89 -1.26
CA THR A 112 3.09 -4.41 -1.67
C THR A 112 3.35 -2.99 -1.16
N GLU A 113 4.59 -2.66 -0.84
CA GLU A 113 4.96 -1.31 -0.37
C GLU A 113 5.02 -0.28 -1.51
N ASN A 114 5.27 -0.77 -2.73
CA ASN A 114 5.37 0.02 -3.94
C ASN A 114 4.50 -0.62 -5.03
N VAL A 115 3.84 0.22 -5.83
CA VAL A 115 3.04 -0.22 -6.98
C VAL A 115 3.44 0.59 -8.21
N THR A 116 3.66 -0.11 -9.32
CA THR A 116 3.82 0.52 -10.64
C THR A 116 2.46 0.77 -11.25
N LEU A 117 2.12 2.04 -11.50
CA LEU A 117 0.96 2.37 -12.33
C LEU A 117 1.24 1.94 -13.76
N THR A 118 0.50 0.94 -14.22
CA THR A 118 0.44 0.58 -15.64
C THR A 118 -0.73 1.30 -16.30
N ILE A 119 -0.74 1.35 -17.64
CA ILE A 119 -1.89 1.85 -18.40
C ILE A 119 -3.19 1.11 -18.00
N ASN A 120 -3.11 -0.18 -17.68
CA ASN A 120 -4.26 -0.96 -17.20
C ASN A 120 -4.78 -0.53 -15.82
N ASN A 121 -4.00 0.21 -15.03
CA ASN A 121 -4.43 0.76 -13.75
C ASN A 121 -5.11 2.12 -13.88
N MET A 122 -5.10 2.73 -15.08
CA MET A 122 -5.83 3.96 -15.33
C MET A 122 -7.18 3.64 -15.96
N PRO A 123 -8.29 4.27 -15.53
CA PRO A 123 -9.54 4.22 -16.27
C PRO A 123 -9.31 4.62 -17.73
N ALA A 124 -9.95 3.89 -18.65
CA ALA A 124 -9.94 4.25 -20.06
C ALA A 124 -10.48 5.68 -20.21
N HIS A 125 -9.65 6.56 -20.74
CA HIS A 125 -10.01 7.94 -21.04
C HIS A 125 -9.47 8.30 -22.43
N ASN A 126 -10.15 9.23 -23.10
CA ASN A 126 -9.74 9.75 -24.38
C ASN A 126 -9.84 11.28 -24.37
N HIS A 127 -9.04 11.91 -25.21
CA HIS A 127 -9.17 13.33 -25.54
C HIS A 127 -9.49 13.42 -27.03
N PRO A 128 -10.76 13.33 -27.42
CA PRO A 128 -11.13 13.46 -28.82
C PRO A 128 -10.87 14.90 -29.27
N ALA A 129 -9.86 15.11 -30.11
CA ALA A 129 -9.73 16.33 -30.89
C ALA A 129 -10.42 16.09 -32.24
N THR A 130 -11.52 16.80 -32.46
CA THR A 130 -12.27 16.80 -33.72
C THR A 130 -11.94 18.07 -34.50
N ALA A 131 -11.44 17.92 -35.72
CA ALA A 131 -11.32 19.01 -36.68
C ALA A 131 -12.40 18.87 -37.74
N THR A 132 -13.15 19.94 -38.00
CA THR A 132 -14.18 19.98 -39.04
C THR A 132 -13.70 20.95 -40.13
N SER A 133 -13.33 20.42 -41.29
CA SER A 133 -13.02 21.24 -42.47
C SER A 133 -14.26 21.37 -43.34
N VAL A 134 -14.71 22.59 -43.58
CA VAL A 134 -15.81 22.88 -44.53
C VAL A 134 -15.19 23.50 -45.78
N SER A 135 -15.20 22.76 -46.90
CA SER A 135 -14.88 23.34 -48.20
C SER A 135 -16.11 24.03 -48.76
N THR A 136 -16.00 25.32 -49.07
CA THR A 136 -17.04 26.07 -49.80
C THR A 136 -16.78 26.11 -51.31
N SER A 137 -15.76 25.39 -51.80
CA SER A 137 -15.35 25.42 -53.20
C SER A 137 -15.40 24.02 -53.83
N ALA A 138 -15.92 23.95 -55.06
CA ALA A 138 -15.84 22.74 -55.87
C ALA A 138 -14.38 22.51 -56.27
N VAL A 139 -13.86 21.32 -55.97
CA VAL A 139 -12.53 20.88 -56.39
C VAL A 139 -12.71 20.00 -57.62
N ALA A 140 -11.90 20.23 -58.67
CA ALA A 140 -11.99 19.42 -59.88
C ALA A 140 -11.64 17.94 -59.60
N PRO A 141 -12.25 16.97 -60.31
CA PRO A 141 -11.90 15.56 -60.16
C PRO A 141 -10.40 15.32 -60.29
N GLY A 142 -9.79 14.69 -59.29
CA GLY A 142 -8.34 14.39 -59.25
C GLY A 142 -7.45 15.52 -58.72
N ALA A 143 -7.99 16.68 -58.35
CA ALA A 143 -7.21 17.74 -57.71
C ALA A 143 -7.08 17.53 -56.19
N THR A 144 -5.96 17.98 -55.64
CA THR A 144 -5.68 17.98 -54.19
C THR A 144 -6.24 19.24 -53.55
N ALA A 145 -6.92 19.10 -52.41
CA ALA A 145 -7.34 20.21 -51.57
C ALA A 145 -6.43 20.30 -50.34
N THR A 146 -5.87 21.47 -50.09
CA THR A 146 -5.12 21.78 -48.87
C THR A 146 -5.95 22.71 -47.99
N SER A 147 -6.16 22.31 -46.74
CA SER A 147 -6.77 23.16 -45.70
C SER A 147 -5.69 23.61 -44.74
N ALA A 148 -5.53 24.92 -44.58
CA ALA A 148 -4.60 25.50 -43.61
C ALA A 148 -5.38 26.01 -42.40
N LEU A 149 -4.98 25.60 -41.20
CA LEU A 149 -5.51 26.19 -39.97
C LEU A 149 -5.04 27.64 -39.86
N LYS A 150 -5.96 28.53 -39.49
CA LYS A 150 -5.68 29.93 -39.21
C LYS A 150 -5.80 30.23 -37.71
N ALA A 151 -4.98 31.15 -37.25
CA ALA A 151 -4.98 31.73 -35.91
C ALA A 151 -5.15 33.26 -35.99
N VAL A 152 -5.22 33.90 -34.82
CA VAL A 152 -5.31 35.36 -34.66
C VAL A 152 -3.95 35.89 -34.21
N ASN A 153 -3.34 36.77 -35.01
CA ASN A 153 -2.12 37.48 -34.66
C ASN A 153 -2.41 38.73 -33.82
N SER A 154 -3.05 38.54 -32.67
CA SER A 154 -3.23 39.53 -31.62
C SER A 154 -3.31 38.82 -30.28
N ASP A 155 -3.26 39.60 -29.20
CA ASP A 155 -3.48 39.10 -27.85
C ASP A 155 -4.80 38.32 -27.74
N ALA A 156 -4.76 37.19 -27.04
CA ALA A 156 -5.94 36.44 -26.65
C ALA A 156 -6.83 37.27 -25.70
N ASP A 157 -8.14 37.29 -25.98
CA ASP A 157 -9.18 37.92 -25.15
C ASP A 157 -10.18 36.91 -24.57
N GLN A 158 -10.03 35.62 -24.91
CA GLN A 158 -10.94 34.54 -24.51
C GLN A 158 -10.18 33.39 -23.82
N LYS A 159 -10.84 32.80 -22.82
CA LYS A 159 -10.33 31.64 -22.06
C LYS A 159 -10.81 30.29 -22.60
N ASN A 160 -11.81 30.29 -23.47
CA ASN A 160 -12.44 29.07 -23.99
C ASN A 160 -12.37 29.01 -25.53
N ALA A 161 -12.36 27.80 -26.07
CA ALA A 161 -12.26 27.55 -27.50
C ALA A 161 -13.61 27.66 -28.25
N SER A 162 -14.74 27.70 -27.54
CA SER A 162 -16.06 27.59 -28.16
C SER A 162 -16.35 28.82 -29.02
N GLY A 163 -16.40 28.64 -30.34
CA GLY A 163 -16.58 29.73 -31.31
C GLY A 163 -15.40 30.69 -31.44
N ASN A 164 -14.27 30.42 -30.78
CA ASN A 164 -13.09 31.26 -30.77
C ASN A 164 -11.91 30.57 -31.45
N SER A 165 -10.93 31.37 -31.88
CA SER A 165 -9.74 30.89 -32.59
C SER A 165 -8.49 31.01 -31.74
N LEU A 166 -7.47 30.19 -31.98
CA LEU A 166 -6.18 30.31 -31.27
C LEU A 166 -5.57 31.70 -31.52
N ALA A 167 -4.99 32.28 -30.46
CA ALA A 167 -4.42 33.62 -30.49
C ALA A 167 -3.10 33.67 -29.70
N ASN A 168 -2.41 34.81 -29.72
CA ASN A 168 -1.18 34.97 -28.92
C ASN A 168 -1.55 34.95 -27.44
N ALA A 169 -1.05 33.96 -26.71
CA ALA A 169 -1.42 33.76 -25.31
C ALA A 169 -1.14 35.02 -24.47
N LYS A 170 -2.16 35.50 -23.77
CA LYS A 170 -2.06 36.67 -22.90
C LYS A 170 -2.27 36.24 -21.45
N GLY A 171 -1.18 36.19 -20.69
CA GLY A 171 -1.19 35.66 -19.32
C GLY A 171 -1.42 34.15 -19.27
N LEU A 172 -1.70 33.62 -18.07
CA LEU A 172 -1.73 32.18 -17.82
C LEU A 172 -3.03 31.48 -18.23
N ASN A 173 -4.06 32.21 -18.67
CA ASN A 173 -5.42 31.66 -18.79
C ASN A 173 -6.15 31.98 -20.10
N SER A 174 -5.60 32.84 -20.97
CA SER A 174 -6.23 33.19 -22.24
C SER A 174 -5.35 32.74 -23.41
N ALA A 175 -5.90 31.88 -24.27
CA ALA A 175 -5.24 31.36 -25.46
C ALA A 175 -6.09 31.51 -26.73
N TYR A 176 -7.29 32.07 -26.60
CA TYR A 176 -8.26 32.18 -27.68
C TYR A 176 -8.67 33.63 -27.94
N SER A 177 -9.16 33.91 -29.14
CA SER A 177 -9.78 35.18 -29.48
C SER A 177 -11.08 35.02 -30.26
N ALA A 178 -12.04 35.92 -29.99
CA ALA A 178 -13.27 36.05 -30.77
C ALA A 178 -13.04 36.74 -32.13
N THR A 179 -11.85 37.33 -32.33
CA THR A 179 -11.45 37.95 -33.61
C THR A 179 -11.35 36.88 -34.69
N ALA A 180 -11.71 37.25 -35.92
CA ALA A 180 -11.56 36.37 -37.07
C ALA A 180 -10.06 36.01 -37.29
N PRO A 181 -9.73 34.74 -37.55
CA PRO A 181 -8.36 34.32 -37.87
C PRO A 181 -7.77 35.08 -39.05
N ASN A 182 -6.57 35.63 -38.85
CA ASN A 182 -5.92 36.50 -39.83
C ASN A 182 -4.51 36.02 -40.23
N VAL A 183 -3.98 34.98 -39.59
CA VAL A 183 -2.66 34.42 -39.89
C VAL A 183 -2.77 32.92 -40.08
N SER A 184 -2.11 32.37 -41.11
CA SER A 184 -1.97 30.92 -41.24
C SER A 184 -0.99 30.40 -40.20
N MET A 185 -1.32 29.30 -39.54
CA MET A 185 -0.38 28.63 -38.64
C MET A 185 0.76 27.98 -39.45
N ASN A 186 1.86 27.60 -38.79
CA ASN A 186 3.00 26.95 -39.45
C ASN A 186 2.55 25.68 -40.19
N ALA A 187 3.13 25.40 -41.37
CA ALA A 187 2.84 24.20 -42.16
C ALA A 187 2.90 22.87 -41.35
N ALA A 188 3.76 22.79 -40.33
CA ALA A 188 3.88 21.62 -39.46
C ALA A 188 2.81 21.53 -38.35
N SER A 189 1.96 22.54 -38.17
CA SER A 189 0.98 22.63 -37.06
C SER A 189 -0.37 21.95 -37.36
N ILE A 190 -0.32 20.87 -38.15
CA ILE A 190 -1.41 20.04 -38.71
C ILE A 190 -1.77 20.45 -40.15
N GLU A 191 -1.07 19.85 -41.11
CA GLU A 191 -1.51 19.74 -42.51
C GLU A 191 -2.35 18.46 -42.67
N THR A 192 -3.59 18.58 -43.17
CA THR A 192 -4.37 17.43 -43.64
C THR A 192 -4.43 17.48 -45.15
N THR A 193 -3.78 16.52 -45.81
CA THR A 193 -3.94 16.32 -47.26
C THR A 193 -5.11 15.39 -47.49
N LEU A 194 -6.19 15.89 -48.12
CA LEU A 194 -7.31 15.06 -48.52
C LEU A 194 -7.16 14.67 -50.00
N ASN A 195 -6.94 13.40 -50.27
CA ASN A 195 -6.86 12.85 -51.62
C ASN A 195 -8.21 12.23 -52.03
N GLY A 196 -8.70 12.57 -53.24
CA GLY A 196 -9.87 11.91 -53.84
C GLY A 196 -11.25 12.41 -53.40
N LEU A 197 -11.42 13.71 -53.12
CA LEU A 197 -12.74 14.28 -52.74
C LEU A 197 -13.77 14.16 -53.88
N ASN A 198 -14.81 13.35 -53.68
CA ASN A 198 -16.10 13.52 -54.35
C ASN A 198 -17.00 14.42 -53.48
N ILE A 199 -17.64 15.40 -54.13
CA ILE A 199 -18.29 16.57 -53.54
C ILE A 199 -19.33 16.21 -52.45
N VAL A 200 -19.29 16.98 -51.35
CA VAL A 200 -20.09 16.91 -50.09
C VAL A 200 -19.83 15.66 -49.24
N THR A 201 -18.75 15.70 -48.45
CA THR A 201 -18.59 14.84 -47.29
C THR A 201 -17.95 15.63 -46.15
N THR A 202 -18.67 15.78 -45.04
CA THR A 202 -18.09 16.17 -43.75
C THR A 202 -17.07 15.09 -43.37
N THR A 203 -15.79 15.33 -43.61
CA THR A 203 -14.72 14.39 -43.27
C THR A 203 -14.25 14.69 -41.85
N SER A 204 -14.62 13.83 -40.90
CA SER A 204 -14.08 13.86 -39.54
C SER A 204 -12.71 13.20 -39.55
N THR A 205 -11.64 13.96 -39.32
CA THR A 205 -10.30 13.42 -39.08
C THR A 205 -10.10 13.22 -37.57
N ASN A 206 -9.88 11.98 -37.15
CA ASN A 206 -9.57 11.69 -35.75
C ASN A 206 -8.07 11.97 -35.50
N VAL A 207 -7.76 12.87 -34.58
CA VAL A 207 -6.39 13.05 -34.07
C VAL A 207 -6.18 12.08 -32.91
N SER A 208 -5.24 11.14 -33.07
CA SER A 208 -4.85 10.24 -31.99
C SER A 208 -3.73 10.89 -31.17
N ILE A 209 -3.99 11.14 -29.88
CA ILE A 209 -2.96 11.56 -28.93
C ILE A 209 -2.44 10.29 -28.26
N GLY A 210 -1.15 10.00 -28.38
CA GLY A 210 -0.52 8.83 -27.78
C GLY A 210 -0.63 8.83 -26.25
N SER A 211 -0.54 7.65 -25.62
CA SER A 211 -0.54 7.53 -24.16
C SER A 211 0.56 8.39 -23.52
N ALA A 212 0.17 9.28 -22.61
CA ALA A 212 1.09 10.11 -21.84
C ALA A 212 1.35 9.50 -20.44
N GLY A 213 2.59 9.59 -19.95
CA GLY A 213 3.02 9.11 -18.61
C GLY A 213 4.28 8.24 -18.66
N ASN A 214 5.14 8.34 -17.65
CA ASN A 214 6.43 7.63 -17.57
C ASN A 214 6.35 6.23 -16.92
N SER A 215 5.14 5.75 -16.58
CA SER A 215 4.90 4.46 -15.92
C SER A 215 5.83 4.20 -14.72
N GLN A 216 6.17 5.24 -13.95
CA GLN A 216 7.06 5.11 -12.81
C GLN A 216 6.29 4.55 -11.60
N PRO A 217 6.91 3.67 -10.81
CA PRO A 217 6.35 3.25 -9.53
C PRO A 217 6.18 4.43 -8.57
N PHE A 218 5.12 4.37 -7.78
CA PHE A 218 4.88 5.30 -6.69
C PHE A 218 4.56 4.50 -5.42
N SER A 219 4.95 5.03 -4.27
CA SER A 219 4.65 4.37 -3.00
C SER A 219 3.17 4.53 -2.69
N ILE A 220 2.56 3.43 -2.25
CA ILE A 220 1.17 3.42 -1.76
C ILE A 220 1.11 3.38 -0.22
N MET A 221 2.26 3.51 0.44
CA MET A 221 2.29 3.55 1.91
C MET A 221 1.68 4.85 2.42
N GLN A 222 0.73 4.70 3.35
CA GLN A 222 0.25 5.82 4.17
C GLN A 222 1.39 6.33 5.06
N PRO A 223 1.38 7.59 5.52
CA PRO A 223 2.35 8.07 6.50
C PRO A 223 2.45 7.14 7.70
N TYR A 224 3.67 6.72 8.06
CA TYR A 224 3.90 5.73 9.12
C TYR A 224 5.01 6.17 10.07
N THR A 225 4.98 5.63 11.28
CA THR A 225 6.08 5.70 12.26
C THR A 225 6.48 4.28 12.60
N VAL A 226 7.78 4.00 12.57
CA VAL A 226 8.30 2.64 12.81
C VAL A 226 8.43 2.40 14.30
N VAL A 227 7.78 1.34 14.77
CA VAL A 227 7.88 0.81 16.14
C VAL A 227 8.10 -0.70 16.06
N ASN A 228 8.63 -1.29 17.13
CA ASN A 228 8.89 -2.71 17.18
C ASN A 228 7.62 -3.50 17.48
N CYS A 229 7.42 -4.59 16.74
CA CYS A 229 6.37 -5.57 17.02
C CYS A 229 6.97 -6.77 17.76
N ILE A 230 6.41 -7.10 18.92
CA ILE A 230 6.86 -8.19 19.78
C ILE A 230 5.70 -9.12 20.14
N ILE A 231 6.00 -10.40 20.37
CA ILE A 231 5.05 -11.43 20.78
C ILE A 231 5.49 -12.09 22.09
N ALA A 232 4.56 -12.25 23.02
CA ALA A 232 4.83 -12.91 24.30
C ALA A 232 4.94 -14.42 24.12
N TRP A 233 6.04 -15.01 24.59
CA TRP A 233 6.20 -16.47 24.67
C TRP A 233 6.13 -16.98 26.11
N GLN A 234 6.28 -16.09 27.08
CA GLN A 234 5.97 -16.33 28.50
C GLN A 234 4.84 -15.40 28.93
N GLY A 235 3.91 -15.92 29.73
CA GLY A 235 2.72 -15.19 30.17
C GLY A 235 1.62 -16.13 30.65
N VAL A 236 0.42 -15.59 30.84
CA VAL A 236 -0.78 -16.38 31.18
C VAL A 236 -1.21 -17.16 29.94
N TYR A 237 -1.43 -18.47 30.09
CA TYR A 237 -2.00 -19.26 29.01
C TYR A 237 -3.50 -18.96 28.87
N PRO A 238 -4.00 -18.52 27.70
CA PRO A 238 -5.40 -18.17 27.53
C PRO A 238 -6.29 -19.43 27.60
N SER A 239 -7.34 -19.40 28.42
CA SER A 239 -8.33 -20.47 28.50
C SER A 239 -9.28 -20.40 27.30
N ARG A 240 -9.49 -21.54 26.63
CA ARG A 240 -10.54 -21.66 25.61
C ARG A 240 -11.90 -21.85 26.32
N PRO A 241 -12.93 -21.04 26.02
CA PRO A 241 -14.28 -21.27 26.52
C PRO A 241 -14.89 -22.56 25.96
#